data_AF-A0A7I7LWH8-F1
#
_entry.id   AF-A0A7I7LWH8-F1
#
_cell.length_a   1.000
_cell.length_b   1.000
_cell.length_c   1.000
_cell.angle_alpha   90.00
_cell.angle_beta   90.00
_cell.angle_gamma   90.00
#
_symmetry.space_group_name_H-M   'P 1'
#
loop_
_entity.id
_entity.type
_entity.pdbx_description
1 polymer ?
#
loop_
_entity_poly.entity_id
_entity_poly.type
_entity_poly.pdbx_seq_one_letter_code
_entity_poly.pdbx_strand_id
1 'polypeptide(L)'
;MLGALAPLCMLLFWRTRYEWAGPVLVALGVIVALVTFRGRRVTGWMAAAGAWLVRRRRPLDAPSEPVIGATVQPGDHVAVRWQGKSLVAVIELIPRPFTPTVIVDGKANTDDVVDTRLLERLLSVNCPDLEADIVSAGYRVGSVAAPAVTGLYEQVIERDPAPSHRRTWIVVRADPRRAARSAQRRDAGVPGLARYVVASTTRIADQLAGHGVDAVCARSFDDFDQATEIGFEREKWSTIKGPRGFTTAYTAPGGPDVWWSAPADHTITRVRVAAGMAPRSTVLLTTQDKPRKRRGFTRVSGGQRAALHGENVVPDRHWQLPVGSAGVLVGETASHYPVYLPFDDVDASITLGGARTFVQFAVRAAAAGGRVTLGPQFLEFAELIGAQTGPKAKVAWPGSTTYLGDHPGVDRVTLRHNMISTPRHARLPIRPITPPEESRYEQALPKAGAPRPEARGPAPAAVAGNLVRAHPAESP
;
A
#
# COMPACT_ATOMS: atom_id res chain seq x y z
N MET A 1 -32.80 9.15 29.29
CA MET A 1 -32.14 10.00 30.31
C MET A 1 -32.50 11.48 30.17
N LEU A 2 -32.31 12.14 29.01
CA LEU A 2 -32.65 13.58 28.86
C LEU A 2 -34.13 13.94 29.13
N GLY A 3 -35.07 13.10 28.72
CA GLY A 3 -36.50 13.32 28.99
C GLY A 3 -36.90 13.29 30.47
N ALA A 4 -36.11 12.63 31.33
CA ALA A 4 -36.38 12.56 32.77
C ALA A 4 -35.81 13.77 33.54
N LEU A 5 -34.76 14.41 33.01
CA LEU A 5 -34.09 15.56 33.64
C LEU A 5 -34.68 16.91 33.22
N ALA A 6 -35.36 16.96 32.07
CA ALA A 6 -36.00 18.17 31.56
C ALA A 6 -37.01 18.84 32.53
N PRO A 7 -37.97 18.11 33.15
CA PRO A 7 -38.89 18.73 34.11
C PRO A 7 -38.18 19.22 35.37
N LEU A 8 -37.14 18.51 35.82
CA LEU A 8 -36.34 18.88 36.99
C LEU A 8 -35.55 20.18 36.74
N CYS A 9 -34.91 20.31 35.56
CA CYS A 9 -34.21 21.54 35.17
C CYS A 9 -35.15 22.73 35.00
N MET A 10 -36.37 22.52 34.48
CA MET A 10 -37.37 23.60 34.38
C MET A 10 -37.86 24.04 35.77
N LEU A 11 -38.15 23.09 36.66
CA LEU A 11 -38.59 23.36 38.04
C LEU A 11 -37.51 24.10 38.86
N LEU A 12 -36.24 23.76 38.68
CA LEU A 12 -35.13 24.34 39.45
C LEU A 12 -34.90 25.84 39.14
N PHE A 13 -35.20 26.26 37.91
CA PHE A 13 -35.02 27.65 37.47
C PHE A 13 -36.30 28.48 37.46
N TRP A 14 -37.47 27.85 37.61
CA TRP A 14 -38.80 28.50 37.61
C TRP A 14 -38.97 29.57 38.71
N ARG A 15 -38.24 29.45 39.82
CA ARG A 15 -38.34 30.38 40.97
C ARG A 15 -37.17 31.36 41.07
N THR A 16 -36.30 31.38 40.06
CA THR A 16 -35.12 32.26 40.02
C THR A 16 -35.34 33.38 39.01
N ARG A 17 -34.56 34.46 39.09
CA ARG A 17 -34.60 35.59 38.13
C ARG A 17 -34.17 35.22 36.70
N TYR A 18 -33.87 33.94 36.45
CA TYR A 18 -33.38 33.38 35.20
C TYR A 18 -34.28 32.24 34.70
N GLU A 19 -35.59 32.47 34.64
CA GLU A 19 -36.58 31.48 34.17
C GLU A 19 -36.28 30.96 32.76
N TRP A 20 -35.63 31.78 31.92
CA TRP A 20 -35.16 31.42 30.59
C TRP A 20 -34.00 30.41 30.57
N ALA A 21 -33.25 30.26 31.67
CA ALA A 21 -32.09 29.37 31.74
C ALA A 21 -32.49 27.88 31.67
N GLY A 22 -33.64 27.50 32.25
CA GLY A 22 -34.16 26.14 32.20
C GLY A 22 -34.46 25.67 30.77
N PRO A 23 -35.34 26.37 30.02
CA PRO A 23 -35.60 26.08 28.61
C PRO A 23 -34.34 26.11 27.74
N VAL A 24 -33.42 27.06 27.96
CA VAL A 24 -32.15 27.13 27.23
C VAL A 24 -31.26 25.92 27.50
N LEU A 25 -31.15 25.46 28.75
CA LEU A 25 -30.39 24.25 29.12
C LEU A 25 -30.98 22.98 28.50
N VAL A 26 -32.31 22.85 28.50
CA VAL A 26 -32.99 21.71 27.87
C VAL A 26 -32.79 21.74 26.35
N ALA A 27 -32.96 22.91 25.71
CA ALA A 27 -32.71 23.09 24.29
C ALA A 27 -31.24 22.77 23.93
N LEU A 28 -30.28 23.25 24.71
CA LEU A 28 -28.85 22.94 24.55
C LEU A 28 -28.59 21.43 24.73
N GLY A 29 -29.22 20.79 25.72
CA GLY A 29 -29.12 19.35 25.94
C GLY A 29 -29.67 18.51 24.77
N VAL A 30 -30.80 18.93 24.21
CA VAL A 30 -31.40 18.31 23.01
C VAL A 30 -30.52 18.52 21.78
N ILE A 31 -29.99 19.73 21.58
CA ILE A 31 -29.04 20.05 20.50
C ILE A 31 -27.79 19.17 20.62
N VAL A 32 -27.19 19.06 21.81
CA VAL A 32 -26.01 18.22 22.05
C VAL A 32 -26.31 16.72 21.79
N ALA A 33 -27.54 16.27 22.08
CA ALA A 33 -27.93 14.88 21.91
C ALA A 33 -28.28 14.50 20.46
N LEU A 34 -28.91 15.39 19.72
CA LEU A 34 -29.46 15.12 18.39
C LEU A 34 -28.57 15.64 17.26
N VAL A 35 -27.82 16.72 17.46
CA VAL A 35 -27.01 17.30 16.38
C VAL A 35 -25.81 16.41 16.10
N THR A 36 -25.77 15.90 14.87
CA THR A 36 -24.60 15.26 14.29
C THR A 36 -23.77 16.29 13.55
N PHE A 37 -22.54 16.50 13.99
CA PHE A 37 -21.57 17.33 13.27
C PHE A 37 -20.54 16.44 12.60
N ARG A 38 -20.41 16.53 11.26
CA ARG A 38 -19.51 15.69 10.44
C ARG A 38 -19.65 14.18 10.70
N GLY A 39 -20.89 13.70 10.78
CA GLY A 39 -21.19 12.27 10.94
C GLY A 39 -21.02 11.71 12.36
N ARG A 40 -20.72 12.56 13.36
CA ARG A 40 -20.62 12.16 14.77
C ARG A 40 -21.48 13.05 15.66
N ARG A 41 -22.21 12.47 16.63
CA ARG A 41 -22.96 13.23 17.66
C ARG A 41 -22.02 14.07 18.51
N VAL A 42 -22.47 15.21 19.04
CA VAL A 42 -21.65 16.08 19.91
C VAL A 42 -21.12 15.32 21.14
N THR A 43 -21.90 14.41 21.71
CA THR A 43 -21.45 13.49 22.77
C THR A 43 -20.28 12.60 22.33
N GLY A 44 -20.33 12.10 21.10
CA GLY A 44 -19.23 11.36 20.49
C GLY A 44 -17.98 12.21 20.27
N TRP A 45 -18.13 13.50 20.00
CA TRP A 45 -17.01 14.45 19.93
C TRP A 45 -16.37 14.69 21.30
N MET A 46 -17.16 14.86 22.36
CA MET A 46 -16.64 14.99 23.73
C MET A 46 -15.88 13.73 24.18
N ALA A 47 -16.44 12.54 23.91
CA ALA A 47 -15.76 11.27 24.20
C ALA A 47 -14.45 11.13 23.41
N ALA A 48 -14.43 11.55 22.14
CA ALA A 48 -13.22 11.55 21.33
C ALA A 48 -12.15 12.51 21.87
N ALA A 49 -12.57 13.70 22.33
CA ALA A 49 -11.69 14.67 22.96
C ALA A 49 -11.07 14.12 24.25
N GLY A 50 -11.89 13.56 25.15
CA GLY A 50 -11.40 12.93 26.38
C GLY A 50 -10.43 11.78 26.09
N ALA A 51 -10.79 10.87 25.19
CA ALA A 51 -9.96 9.74 24.85
C ALA A 51 -8.64 10.16 24.15
N TRP A 52 -8.68 11.19 23.29
CA TRP A 52 -7.47 11.77 22.70
C TRP A 52 -6.59 12.47 23.73
N LEU A 53 -7.17 13.21 24.69
CA LEU A 53 -6.41 13.88 25.76
C LEU A 53 -5.62 12.89 26.63
N VAL A 54 -6.18 11.70 26.87
CA VAL A 54 -5.51 10.61 27.57
C VAL A 54 -4.44 9.96 26.69
N ARG A 55 -4.75 9.66 25.43
CA ARG A 55 -3.84 8.96 24.51
C ARG A 55 -2.67 9.79 24.02
N ARG A 56 -2.83 11.11 23.85
CA ARG A 56 -1.76 11.99 23.30
C ARG A 56 -0.48 12.00 24.14
N ARG A 57 -0.54 11.53 25.39
CA ARG A 57 0.59 11.42 26.31
C ARG A 57 1.21 10.01 26.36
N ARG A 58 0.63 9.02 25.66
CA ARG A 58 1.09 7.62 25.68
C ARG A 58 1.72 7.21 24.34
N PRO A 59 2.82 6.44 24.34
CA PRO A 59 3.39 5.87 23.12
C PRO A 59 2.39 4.92 22.45
N LEU A 60 2.59 4.63 21.15
CA LEU A 60 1.86 3.57 20.45
C LEU A 60 2.04 2.23 21.18
N ASP A 61 0.97 1.47 21.29
CA ASP A 61 1.04 0.14 21.86
C ASP A 61 1.67 -0.76 20.80
N ALA A 62 2.87 -1.24 21.08
CA ALA A 62 3.51 -2.23 20.22
C ALA A 62 2.67 -3.53 20.27
N PRO A 63 2.46 -4.20 19.12
CA PRO A 63 1.95 -5.57 19.11
C PRO A 63 2.85 -6.48 19.96
N SER A 64 2.31 -7.59 20.47
CA SER A 64 3.16 -8.60 21.09
C SER A 64 4.07 -9.25 20.05
N GLU A 65 5.17 -9.84 20.51
CA GLU A 65 5.98 -10.71 19.66
C GLU A 65 5.10 -11.82 19.07
N PRO A 66 5.30 -12.14 17.77
CA PRO A 66 4.54 -13.19 17.12
C PRO A 66 4.95 -14.54 17.69
N VAL A 67 3.94 -15.36 17.99
CA VAL A 67 4.13 -16.75 18.37
C VAL A 67 3.57 -17.60 17.24
N ILE A 68 4.33 -18.57 16.78
CA ILE A 68 3.84 -19.55 15.81
C ILE A 68 2.80 -20.42 16.53
N GLY A 69 1.54 -20.33 16.09
CA GLY A 69 0.43 -21.06 16.69
C GLY A 69 0.59 -22.57 16.50
N ALA A 70 0.08 -23.34 17.47
CA ALA A 70 0.17 -24.80 17.49
C ALA A 70 -0.45 -25.45 16.23
N THR A 71 0.25 -26.46 15.71
CA THR A 71 -0.04 -27.24 14.50
C THR A 71 -1.38 -27.96 14.60
N VAL A 72 -2.34 -27.59 13.75
CA VAL A 72 -3.57 -28.39 13.56
C VAL A 72 -3.42 -29.35 12.36
N GLN A 73 -2.42 -29.14 11.50
CA GLN A 73 -1.90 -30.12 10.53
C GLN A 73 -0.37 -29.99 10.42
N PRO A 74 0.37 -31.06 10.07
CA PRO A 74 1.79 -30.94 9.77
C PRO A 74 1.96 -30.21 8.43
N GLY A 75 2.32 -28.92 8.46
CA GLY A 75 2.64 -28.17 7.24
C GLY A 75 2.56 -26.64 7.36
N ASP A 76 1.54 -26.12 8.05
CA ASP A 76 1.26 -24.67 8.06
C ASP A 76 1.46 -24.03 9.43
N HIS A 77 2.60 -23.36 9.57
CA HIS A 77 2.92 -22.49 10.69
C HIS A 77 2.17 -21.16 10.55
N VAL A 78 1.00 -21.01 11.18
CA VAL A 78 0.28 -19.73 11.21
C VAL A 78 0.80 -18.88 12.36
N ALA A 79 1.36 -17.70 12.06
CA ALA A 79 1.75 -16.76 13.10
C ALA A 79 0.52 -16.09 13.73
N VAL A 80 0.51 -16.04 15.07
CA VAL A 80 -0.49 -15.30 15.84
C VAL A 80 0.18 -14.30 16.77
N ARG A 81 -0.46 -13.16 17.00
CA ARG A 81 -0.01 -12.20 18.03
C ARG A 81 -1.16 -11.41 18.62
N TRP A 82 -0.92 -10.80 19.77
CA TRP A 82 -1.85 -9.83 20.32
C TRP A 82 -1.66 -8.48 19.62
N GLN A 83 -2.77 -7.94 19.13
CA GLN A 83 -2.84 -6.57 18.64
C GLN A 83 -3.95 -5.84 19.41
N GLY A 84 -3.54 -5.00 20.37
CA GLY A 84 -4.46 -4.38 21.30
C GLY A 84 -5.17 -5.43 22.15
N LYS A 85 -6.49 -5.55 22.00
CA LYS A 85 -7.34 -6.48 22.78
C LYS A 85 -7.72 -7.75 22.04
N SER A 86 -7.24 -7.91 20.81
CA SER A 86 -7.60 -9.04 19.95
C SER A 86 -6.37 -9.88 19.64
N LEU A 87 -6.57 -11.19 19.58
CA LEU A 87 -5.58 -12.09 19.00
C LEU A 87 -5.78 -12.07 17.48
N VAL A 88 -4.70 -11.89 16.72
CA VAL A 88 -4.76 -11.74 15.27
C VAL A 88 -3.85 -12.74 14.56
N ALA A 89 -4.24 -13.11 13.34
CA ALA A 89 -3.45 -13.86 12.36
C ALA A 89 -3.57 -13.17 11.00
N VAL A 90 -2.62 -13.43 10.10
CA VAL A 90 -2.56 -12.79 8.78
C VAL A 90 -2.60 -13.85 7.69
N ILE A 91 -3.37 -13.57 6.64
CA ILE A 91 -3.38 -14.27 5.37
C ILE A 91 -2.84 -13.29 4.34
N GLU A 92 -1.76 -13.64 3.65
CA GLU A 92 -1.29 -12.89 2.50
C GLU A 92 -2.09 -13.29 1.26
N LEU A 93 -2.54 -12.30 0.49
CA LEU A 93 -3.18 -12.55 -0.79
C LEU A 93 -2.12 -12.44 -1.88
N ILE A 94 -1.89 -13.53 -2.60
CA ILE A 94 -0.87 -13.61 -3.64
C ILE A 94 -1.50 -13.14 -4.96
N PRO A 95 -1.02 -12.04 -5.55
CA PRO A 95 -1.55 -11.56 -6.80
C PRO A 95 -1.19 -12.48 -7.96
N ARG A 96 -2.11 -12.57 -8.93
CA ARG A 96 -1.87 -13.33 -10.16
C ARG A 96 -0.90 -12.59 -11.07
N PRO A 97 0.23 -13.20 -11.45
CA PRO A 97 1.25 -12.54 -12.27
C PRO A 97 0.71 -12.01 -13.59
N PHE A 98 1.22 -10.86 -14.02
CA PHE A 98 0.90 -10.22 -15.30
C PHE A 98 -0.60 -10.00 -15.54
N THR A 99 -1.36 -9.71 -14.47
CA THR A 99 -2.77 -9.33 -14.58
C THR A 99 -2.88 -7.86 -14.97
N PRO A 100 -3.36 -7.53 -16.19
CA PRO A 100 -3.47 -6.16 -16.62
C PRO A 100 -4.54 -5.42 -15.81
N THR A 101 -4.29 -4.16 -15.53
CA THR A 101 -5.28 -3.25 -14.97
C THR A 101 -5.60 -2.18 -16.01
N VAL A 102 -6.87 -2.07 -16.41
CA VAL A 102 -7.33 -1.08 -17.39
C VAL A 102 -8.14 -0.02 -16.67
N ILE A 103 -7.84 1.26 -16.91
CA ILE A 103 -8.57 2.36 -16.29
C ILE A 103 -9.69 2.83 -17.21
N VAL A 104 -10.93 2.54 -16.81
CA VAL A 104 -12.14 2.91 -17.56
C VAL A 104 -12.96 3.89 -16.71
N ASP A 105 -13.16 5.10 -17.23
CA ASP A 105 -13.90 6.19 -16.56
C ASP A 105 -13.43 6.45 -15.11
N GLY A 106 -12.12 6.41 -14.90
CA GLY A 106 -11.48 6.64 -13.60
C GLY A 106 -11.60 5.48 -12.60
N LYS A 107 -11.97 4.27 -13.07
CA LYS A 107 -12.05 3.06 -12.26
C LYS A 107 -11.05 2.02 -12.74
N ALA A 108 -10.39 1.34 -11.80
CA ALA A 108 -9.49 0.24 -12.11
C ALA A 108 -10.29 -1.02 -12.38
N ASN A 109 -10.18 -1.53 -13.60
CA ASN A 109 -10.73 -2.82 -13.99
C ASN A 109 -9.59 -3.85 -14.06
N THR A 110 -9.65 -4.85 -13.19
CA THR A 110 -8.68 -5.93 -13.07
C THR A 110 -9.39 -7.20 -12.62
N ASP A 111 -8.96 -8.35 -13.13
CA ASP A 111 -9.55 -9.65 -12.82
C ASP A 111 -9.12 -10.18 -11.44
N ASP A 112 -8.09 -9.59 -10.85
CA ASP A 112 -7.50 -10.07 -9.61
C ASP A 112 -7.95 -9.25 -8.40
N VAL A 113 -9.13 -9.63 -7.90
CA VAL A 113 -9.84 -8.92 -6.83
C VAL A 113 -10.32 -9.89 -5.75
N VAL A 114 -10.42 -9.40 -4.52
CA VAL A 114 -11.11 -10.05 -3.40
C VAL A 114 -12.41 -9.31 -3.11
N ASP A 115 -13.54 -10.03 -3.14
CA ASP A 115 -14.87 -9.48 -2.80
C ASP A 115 -15.10 -9.53 -1.29
N THR A 116 -15.40 -8.38 -0.67
CA THR A 116 -15.70 -8.32 0.76
C THR A 116 -16.99 -9.06 1.13
N ARG A 117 -17.93 -9.27 0.19
CA ARG A 117 -19.11 -10.14 0.42
C ARG A 117 -18.73 -11.61 0.50
N LEU A 118 -17.75 -12.04 -0.31
CA LEU A 118 -17.24 -13.40 -0.22
C LEU A 118 -16.65 -13.62 1.18
N LEU A 119 -15.77 -12.73 1.64
CA LEU A 119 -15.20 -12.82 2.97
C LEU A 119 -16.27 -12.84 4.08
N GLU A 120 -17.32 -12.02 3.97
CA GLU A 120 -18.43 -12.05 4.93
C GLU A 120 -19.13 -13.42 4.96
N ARG A 121 -19.38 -14.02 3.79
CA ARG A 121 -19.97 -15.37 3.70
C ARG A 121 -19.06 -16.44 4.30
N LEU A 122 -17.74 -16.35 4.06
CA LEU A 122 -16.79 -17.29 4.66
C LEU A 122 -16.76 -17.15 6.19
N LEU A 123 -16.81 -15.92 6.71
CA LEU A 123 -16.91 -15.67 8.15
C LEU A 123 -18.23 -16.21 8.71
N SER A 124 -19.36 -15.95 8.07
CA SER A 124 -20.68 -16.34 8.61
C SER A 124 -20.86 -17.85 8.73
N VAL A 125 -20.30 -18.62 7.81
CA VAL A 125 -20.38 -20.09 7.80
C VAL A 125 -19.38 -20.71 8.78
N ASN A 126 -18.14 -20.22 8.81
CA ASN A 126 -17.05 -20.92 9.50
C ASN A 126 -16.72 -20.37 10.89
N CYS A 127 -16.86 -19.06 11.07
CA CYS A 127 -16.37 -18.33 12.23
C CYS A 127 -17.11 -16.99 12.47
N PRO A 128 -18.43 -17.03 12.74
CA PRO A 128 -19.29 -15.84 12.79
C PRO A 128 -18.99 -14.87 13.95
N ASP A 129 -18.25 -15.32 14.95
CA ASP A 129 -17.79 -14.53 16.10
C ASP A 129 -16.43 -13.85 15.89
N LEU A 130 -15.78 -14.07 14.73
CA LEU A 130 -14.55 -13.38 14.31
C LEU A 130 -14.84 -12.16 13.43
N GLU A 131 -13.85 -11.27 13.35
CA GLU A 131 -13.81 -10.17 12.36
C GLU A 131 -12.59 -10.36 11.46
N ALA A 132 -12.65 -9.84 10.23
CA ALA A 132 -11.50 -9.82 9.34
C ALA A 132 -11.32 -8.44 8.71
N ASP A 133 -10.07 -7.97 8.64
CA ASP A 133 -9.71 -6.73 7.96
C ASP A 133 -8.98 -7.05 6.65
N ILE A 134 -9.54 -6.66 5.51
CA ILE A 134 -8.78 -6.64 4.26
C ILE A 134 -7.92 -5.37 4.27
N VAL A 135 -6.61 -5.53 4.33
CA VAL A 135 -5.63 -4.45 4.44
C VAL A 135 -4.79 -4.43 3.17
N SER A 136 -4.87 -3.36 2.40
CA SER A 136 -3.97 -3.13 1.27
C SER A 136 -3.06 -1.96 1.58
N ALA A 137 -1.76 -2.10 1.30
CA ALA A 137 -0.78 -1.04 1.51
C ALA A 137 0.16 -0.93 0.31
N GLY A 138 0.63 0.28 0.04
CA GLY A 138 1.47 0.53 -1.12
C GLY A 138 1.61 1.99 -1.52
N TYR A 139 2.25 2.19 -2.67
CA TYR A 139 2.71 3.48 -3.16
C TYR A 139 2.17 3.69 -4.58
N ARG A 140 1.69 4.91 -4.87
CA ARG A 140 1.26 5.27 -6.23
C ARG A 140 2.44 5.32 -7.18
N VAL A 141 3.51 5.96 -6.70
CA VAL A 141 4.82 6.05 -7.36
C VAL A 141 5.89 5.63 -6.36
N GLY A 142 7.00 5.12 -6.86
CA GLY A 142 8.12 4.68 -6.04
C GLY A 142 8.90 5.83 -5.41
N SER A 143 9.68 5.49 -4.38
CA SER A 143 10.57 6.41 -3.66
C SER A 143 12.04 6.35 -4.12
N VAL A 144 12.35 5.48 -5.10
CA VAL A 144 13.72 5.15 -5.49
C VAL A 144 14.25 6.05 -6.61
N ALA A 145 13.39 6.47 -7.54
CA ALA A 145 13.81 7.28 -8.69
C ALA A 145 14.03 8.75 -8.33
N ALA A 146 14.72 9.45 -9.24
CA ALA A 146 14.92 10.89 -9.12
C ALA A 146 13.57 11.63 -9.02
N PRO A 147 13.43 12.69 -8.19
CA PRO A 147 12.17 13.41 -8.01
C PRO A 147 11.56 13.96 -9.30
N ALA A 148 12.40 14.31 -10.29
CA ALA A 148 11.93 14.75 -11.60
C ALA A 148 11.22 13.65 -12.39
N VAL A 149 11.64 12.39 -12.22
CA VAL A 149 11.03 11.22 -12.88
C VAL A 149 9.73 10.84 -12.19
N THR A 150 9.72 10.79 -10.86
CA THR A 150 8.50 10.47 -10.09
C THR A 150 7.44 11.55 -10.29
N GLY A 151 7.80 12.82 -10.24
CA GLY A 151 6.88 13.94 -10.49
C GLY A 151 6.32 13.95 -11.91
N LEU A 152 7.14 13.63 -12.92
CA LEU A 152 6.66 13.45 -14.29
C LEU A 152 5.67 12.28 -14.38
N TYR A 153 6.00 11.14 -13.80
CA TYR A 153 5.14 9.97 -13.85
C TYR A 153 3.81 10.20 -13.10
N GLU A 154 3.82 10.90 -11.97
CA GLU A 154 2.60 11.34 -11.26
C GLU A 154 1.70 12.21 -12.15
N GLN A 155 2.28 13.07 -12.99
CA GLN A 155 1.53 13.86 -13.96
C GLN A 155 0.94 12.99 -15.07
N VAL A 156 1.65 11.96 -15.52
CA VAL A 156 1.17 11.04 -16.58
C VAL A 156 0.01 10.17 -16.08
N ILE A 157 0.11 9.63 -14.86
CA ILE A 157 -0.96 8.78 -14.30
C ILE A 157 -2.11 9.59 -13.69
N GLU A 158 -1.94 10.91 -13.53
CA GLU A 158 -2.89 11.86 -12.92
C GLU A 158 -3.64 11.28 -11.69
N ARG A 159 -4.90 10.85 -11.91
CA ARG A 159 -5.83 10.33 -10.91
C ARG A 159 -6.19 8.87 -11.14
N ASP A 160 -5.46 8.16 -11.98
CA ASP A 160 -5.72 6.75 -12.23
C ASP A 160 -5.57 5.95 -10.94
N PRO A 161 -6.54 5.14 -10.51
CA PRO A 161 -6.45 4.33 -9.29
C PRO A 161 -5.51 3.11 -9.44
N ALA A 162 -4.38 3.31 -10.09
CA ALA A 162 -3.36 2.32 -10.42
C ALA A 162 -2.10 2.57 -9.59
N PRO A 163 -1.99 2.00 -8.36
CA PRO A 163 -0.73 2.06 -7.64
C PRO A 163 0.33 1.22 -8.32
N SER A 164 1.54 1.78 -8.41
CA SER A 164 2.71 1.09 -8.96
C SER A 164 3.09 -0.13 -8.12
N HIS A 165 2.94 -0.03 -6.80
CA HIS A 165 3.18 -1.14 -5.88
C HIS A 165 2.03 -1.23 -4.86
N ARG A 166 1.44 -2.41 -4.70
CA ARG A 166 0.41 -2.71 -3.70
C ARG A 166 0.46 -4.18 -3.32
N ARG A 167 0.42 -4.43 -2.01
CA ARG A 167 0.23 -5.76 -1.43
C ARG A 167 -1.00 -5.75 -0.54
N THR A 168 -1.67 -6.90 -0.45
CA THR A 168 -2.93 -7.03 0.27
C THR A 168 -2.90 -8.25 1.19
N TRP A 169 -3.42 -8.06 2.39
CA TRP A 169 -3.55 -9.09 3.42
C TRP A 169 -4.97 -9.13 3.96
N ILE A 170 -5.34 -10.26 4.56
CA ILE A 170 -6.52 -10.39 5.41
C ILE A 170 -6.04 -10.65 6.84
N VAL A 171 -6.37 -9.73 7.74
CA VAL A 171 -6.08 -9.87 9.18
C VAL A 171 -7.31 -10.46 9.85
N VAL A 172 -7.24 -11.73 10.26
CA VAL A 172 -8.29 -12.40 11.03
C VAL A 172 -8.14 -12.01 12.49
N ARG A 173 -9.22 -11.57 13.14
CA ARG A 173 -9.21 -11.00 14.50
C ARG A 173 -10.21 -11.70 15.40
N ALA A 174 -9.73 -12.17 16.55
CA ALA A 174 -10.55 -12.70 17.62
C ALA A 174 -10.55 -11.78 18.84
N ASP A 175 -11.72 -11.24 19.18
CA ASP A 175 -11.96 -10.67 20.50
C ASP A 175 -12.23 -11.82 21.49
N PRO A 176 -11.42 -11.96 22.56
CA PRO A 176 -11.59 -13.03 23.54
C PRO A 176 -13.01 -13.13 24.12
N ARG A 177 -13.72 -12.00 24.24
CA ARG A 177 -15.08 -11.95 24.79
C ARG A 177 -16.12 -12.49 23.82
N ARG A 178 -15.95 -12.19 22.53
CA ARG A 178 -16.87 -12.65 21.48
C ARG A 178 -16.61 -14.11 21.11
N ALA A 179 -15.34 -14.47 20.97
CA ALA A 179 -14.89 -15.79 20.55
C ALA A 179 -14.84 -16.82 21.68
N ALA A 180 -15.18 -16.44 22.92
CA ALA A 180 -15.03 -17.29 24.11
C ALA A 180 -15.67 -18.68 23.94
N ARG A 181 -16.92 -18.73 23.47
CA ARG A 181 -17.67 -19.99 23.31
C ARG A 181 -17.02 -20.92 22.29
N SER A 182 -16.55 -20.38 21.16
CA SER A 182 -15.91 -21.15 20.10
C SER A 182 -14.49 -21.58 20.47
N ALA A 183 -13.76 -20.74 21.19
CA ALA A 183 -12.43 -21.03 21.72
C ALA A 183 -12.46 -22.15 22.77
N GLN A 184 -13.41 -22.11 23.70
CA GLN A 184 -13.55 -23.10 24.78
C GLN A 184 -13.79 -24.53 24.28
N ARG A 185 -14.33 -24.70 23.06
CA ARG A 185 -14.50 -26.03 22.44
C ARG A 185 -13.17 -26.68 22.01
N ARG A 186 -12.07 -25.92 22.00
CA ARG A 186 -10.76 -26.34 21.49
C ARG A 186 -9.71 -26.45 22.57
N ASP A 187 -9.73 -25.54 23.54
CA ASP A 187 -8.95 -25.59 24.78
C ASP A 187 -9.46 -24.54 25.77
N ALA A 188 -8.97 -24.60 27.01
CA ALA A 188 -9.18 -23.55 28.00
C ALA A 188 -8.32 -22.32 27.72
N GLY A 189 -8.86 -21.13 28.01
CA GLY A 189 -8.10 -19.88 28.02
C GLY A 189 -7.50 -19.47 26.67
N VAL A 190 -6.30 -18.89 26.71
CA VAL A 190 -5.58 -18.35 25.54
C VAL A 190 -5.23 -19.43 24.51
N PRO A 191 -4.76 -20.64 24.88
CA PRO A 191 -4.53 -21.72 23.92
C PRO A 191 -5.76 -22.06 23.06
N GLY A 192 -6.96 -22.06 23.64
CA GLY A 192 -8.20 -22.34 22.91
C GLY A 192 -8.53 -21.25 21.89
N LEU A 193 -8.28 -20.00 22.26
CA LEU A 193 -8.43 -18.85 21.36
C LEU A 193 -7.42 -18.91 20.20
N ALA A 194 -6.16 -19.24 20.50
CA ALA A 194 -5.12 -19.39 19.49
C ALA A 194 -5.44 -20.51 18.50
N ARG A 195 -5.81 -21.71 18.98
CA ARG A 195 -6.26 -22.81 18.11
C ARG A 195 -7.47 -22.42 17.28
N TYR A 196 -8.39 -21.63 17.84
CA TYR A 196 -9.55 -21.16 17.08
C TYR A 196 -9.17 -20.22 15.94
N VAL A 197 -8.31 -19.23 16.22
CA VAL A 197 -7.82 -18.29 15.21
C VAL A 197 -7.05 -19.03 14.14
N VAL A 198 -6.07 -19.86 14.49
CA VAL A 198 -5.27 -20.64 13.54
C VAL A 198 -6.16 -21.48 12.62
N ALA A 199 -7.06 -22.30 13.19
CA ALA A 199 -7.94 -23.15 12.40
C ALA A 199 -8.91 -22.36 11.51
N SER A 200 -9.36 -21.19 11.95
CA SER A 200 -10.25 -20.33 11.15
C SER A 200 -9.48 -19.65 10.02
N THR A 201 -8.26 -19.19 10.28
CA THR A 201 -7.38 -18.57 9.30
C THR A 201 -7.03 -19.55 8.17
N THR A 202 -6.61 -20.77 8.50
CA THR A 202 -6.34 -21.83 7.50
C THR A 202 -7.58 -22.09 6.65
N ARG A 203 -8.75 -22.28 7.28
CA ARG A 203 -9.98 -22.54 6.54
C ARG A 203 -10.41 -21.38 5.63
N ILE A 204 -10.23 -20.14 6.07
CA ILE A 204 -10.52 -18.96 5.24
C ILE A 204 -9.57 -18.92 4.05
N ALA A 205 -8.27 -19.15 4.25
CA ALA A 205 -7.28 -19.19 3.17
C ALA A 205 -7.62 -20.28 2.14
N ASP A 206 -7.87 -21.51 2.58
CA ASP A 206 -8.24 -22.63 1.71
C ASP A 206 -9.51 -22.34 0.89
N GLN A 207 -10.52 -21.74 1.52
CA GLN A 207 -11.76 -21.41 0.83
C GLN A 207 -11.62 -20.22 -0.11
N LEU A 208 -10.77 -19.24 0.19
CA LEU A 208 -10.43 -18.17 -0.74
C LEU A 208 -9.73 -18.73 -1.98
N ALA A 209 -8.75 -19.61 -1.79
CA ALA A 209 -8.06 -20.30 -2.88
C ALA A 209 -9.05 -21.10 -3.74
N GLY A 210 -9.99 -21.82 -3.11
CA GLY A 210 -11.09 -22.52 -3.80
C GLY A 210 -12.04 -21.62 -4.61
N HIS A 211 -12.08 -20.31 -4.32
CA HIS A 211 -12.82 -19.30 -5.09
C HIS A 211 -11.93 -18.50 -6.06
N GLY A 212 -10.69 -18.95 -6.30
CA GLY A 212 -9.77 -18.33 -7.25
C GLY A 212 -9.00 -17.12 -6.73
N VAL A 213 -9.01 -16.88 -5.42
CA VAL A 213 -8.17 -15.87 -4.75
C VAL A 213 -7.02 -16.59 -4.05
N ASP A 214 -5.82 -16.52 -4.60
CA ASP A 214 -4.65 -17.18 -4.01
C ASP A 214 -4.32 -16.53 -2.65
N ALA A 215 -4.27 -17.36 -1.61
CA ALA A 215 -4.28 -16.93 -0.23
C ALA A 215 -3.43 -17.88 0.62
N VAL A 216 -2.41 -17.33 1.27
CA VAL A 216 -1.43 -18.11 2.04
C VAL A 216 -1.40 -17.62 3.48
N CYS A 217 -1.49 -18.54 4.44
CA CYS A 217 -1.34 -18.19 5.85
C CYS A 217 0.09 -17.69 6.13
N ALA A 218 0.21 -16.52 6.73
CA ALA A 218 1.51 -15.93 7.01
C ALA A 218 2.22 -16.63 8.18
N ARG A 219 3.52 -16.89 8.00
CA ARG A 219 4.41 -17.47 9.01
C ARG A 219 5.07 -16.42 9.92
N SER A 220 4.99 -15.15 9.53
CA SER A 220 5.47 -13.98 10.26
C SER A 220 4.56 -12.78 10.00
N PHE A 221 4.72 -11.72 10.77
CA PHE A 221 4.08 -10.42 10.53
C PHE A 221 5.01 -9.43 9.83
N ASP A 222 6.27 -9.78 9.54
CA ASP A 222 7.30 -8.83 9.08
C ASP A 222 6.89 -8.09 7.80
N ASP A 223 6.46 -8.80 6.75
CA ASP A 223 6.03 -8.17 5.49
C ASP A 223 4.79 -7.28 5.68
N PHE A 224 3.84 -7.74 6.50
CA PHE A 224 2.65 -6.96 6.85
C PHE A 224 3.01 -5.70 7.65
N ASP A 225 3.93 -5.80 8.60
CA ASP A 225 4.37 -4.69 9.44
C ASP A 225 5.18 -3.69 8.63
N GLN A 226 6.11 -4.15 7.80
CA GLN A 226 6.89 -3.31 6.90
C GLN A 226 5.98 -2.54 5.94
N ALA A 227 4.99 -3.22 5.36
CA ALA A 227 4.08 -2.59 4.41
C ALA A 227 3.07 -1.64 5.09
N THR A 228 2.70 -1.89 6.35
CA THR A 228 1.75 -1.03 7.08
C THR A 228 2.42 -0.04 8.03
N GLU A 229 3.75 0.02 8.01
CA GLU A 229 4.53 0.90 8.88
C GLU A 229 4.17 2.37 8.61
N ILE A 230 4.01 3.12 9.69
CA ILE A 230 3.86 4.57 9.65
C ILE A 230 4.82 5.22 10.64
N GLY A 231 5.47 6.29 10.21
CA GLY A 231 6.26 7.11 11.11
C GLY A 231 5.38 7.72 12.20
N PHE A 232 5.74 7.52 13.47
CA PHE A 232 5.02 8.10 14.59
C PHE A 232 5.94 8.83 15.56
N GLU A 233 5.67 10.11 15.73
CA GLU A 233 6.21 10.94 16.81
C GLU A 233 5.08 11.35 17.78
N ARG A 234 3.94 11.78 17.23
CA ARG A 234 2.82 12.29 18.02
C ARG A 234 1.49 12.25 17.27
N GLU A 235 0.44 11.85 17.99
CA GLU A 235 -0.95 12.03 17.54
C GLU A 235 -1.40 13.49 17.73
N LYS A 236 -1.72 14.18 16.63
CA LYS A 236 -2.48 15.44 16.64
C LYS A 236 -3.96 15.12 16.46
N TRP A 237 -4.81 16.13 16.69
CA TRP A 237 -6.26 15.96 16.60
C TRP A 237 -6.75 15.35 15.28
N SER A 238 -6.11 15.67 14.14
CA SER A 238 -6.59 15.24 12.82
C SER A 238 -5.51 14.63 11.93
N THR A 239 -4.34 14.31 12.51
CA THR A 239 -3.20 13.72 11.80
C THR A 239 -2.23 13.12 12.81
N ILE A 240 -1.42 12.16 12.37
CA ILE A 240 -0.25 11.66 13.07
C ILE A 240 0.98 12.32 12.44
N LYS A 241 1.80 12.98 13.26
CA LYS A 241 3.11 13.47 12.83
C LYS A 241 4.11 12.32 12.95
N GLY A 242 4.79 12.02 11.86
CA GLY A 242 5.96 11.13 11.83
C GLY A 242 7.25 11.92 11.58
N PRO A 243 8.41 11.23 11.56
CA PRO A 243 9.72 11.87 11.39
C PRO A 243 9.89 12.55 10.02
N ARG A 244 9.31 11.96 8.97
CA ARG A 244 9.48 12.39 7.56
C ARG A 244 8.17 12.80 6.88
N GLY A 245 7.09 12.97 7.64
CA GLY A 245 5.80 13.35 7.05
C GLY A 245 4.61 13.27 8.01
N PHE A 246 3.42 13.31 7.43
CA PHE A 246 2.14 13.30 8.13
C PHE A 246 1.26 12.17 7.61
N THR A 247 0.85 11.27 8.49
CA THR A 247 -0.18 10.29 8.19
C THR A 247 -1.53 10.83 8.64
N THR A 248 -2.57 10.71 7.81
CA THR A 248 -3.94 11.04 8.22
C THR A 248 -4.89 9.93 7.88
N ALA A 249 -5.65 9.50 8.89
CA ALA A 249 -6.74 8.57 8.74
C ALA A 249 -8.03 9.29 8.35
N TYR A 250 -8.71 8.72 7.37
CA TYR A 250 -9.96 9.18 6.80
C TYR A 250 -10.99 8.06 6.78
N THR A 251 -12.25 8.43 6.91
CA THR A 251 -13.37 7.64 6.40
C THR A 251 -13.63 8.07 4.97
N ALA A 252 -13.75 7.10 4.06
CA ALA A 252 -13.87 7.36 2.64
C ALA A 252 -14.86 6.36 2.00
N PRO A 253 -16.16 6.66 1.95
CA PRO A 253 -17.19 5.75 1.41
C PRO A 253 -17.15 5.63 -0.13
N GLY A 254 -16.01 5.94 -0.77
CA GLY A 254 -15.84 6.00 -2.22
C GLY A 254 -15.30 4.72 -2.88
N GLY A 255 -14.80 3.77 -2.09
CA GLY A 255 -14.22 2.53 -2.61
C GLY A 255 -12.78 2.68 -3.12
N PRO A 256 -12.17 1.56 -3.55
CA PRO A 256 -10.75 1.49 -3.90
C PRO A 256 -10.34 2.51 -4.96
N ASP A 257 -11.18 2.79 -5.95
CA ASP A 257 -10.88 3.78 -7.00
C ASP A 257 -10.66 5.19 -6.42
N VAL A 258 -11.49 5.60 -5.46
CA VAL A 258 -11.34 6.91 -4.80
C VAL A 258 -10.16 6.91 -3.84
N TRP A 259 -9.89 5.78 -3.19
CA TRP A 259 -8.80 5.65 -2.22
C TRP A 259 -7.44 5.73 -2.90
N TRP A 260 -7.28 4.94 -3.97
CA TRP A 260 -6.01 4.80 -4.67
C TRP A 260 -5.74 5.96 -5.62
N SER A 261 -6.76 6.68 -6.13
CA SER A 261 -6.57 7.90 -6.92
C SER A 261 -6.11 9.12 -6.13
N ALA A 262 -6.18 9.07 -4.79
CA ALA A 262 -5.77 10.18 -3.94
C ALA A 262 -4.24 10.30 -3.90
N PRO A 263 -3.66 11.48 -4.18
CA PRO A 263 -2.20 11.65 -4.16
C PRO A 263 -1.67 11.51 -2.73
N ALA A 264 -0.75 10.58 -2.52
CA ALA A 264 -0.09 10.27 -1.26
C ALA A 264 1.20 9.52 -1.52
N ASP A 265 2.22 9.75 -0.69
CA ASP A 265 3.48 9.01 -0.76
C ASP A 265 3.22 7.54 -0.42
N HIS A 266 2.45 7.28 0.64
CA HIS A 266 2.09 5.93 1.07
C HIS A 266 0.59 5.87 1.42
N THR A 267 -0.08 4.82 0.93
CA THR A 267 -1.52 4.61 1.13
C THR A 267 -1.76 3.26 1.80
N ILE A 268 -2.53 3.25 2.87
CA ILE A 268 -3.02 2.04 3.54
C ILE A 268 -4.54 2.09 3.56
N THR A 269 -5.20 1.09 3.00
CA THR A 269 -6.66 0.94 3.04
C THR A 269 -7.01 -0.25 3.90
N ARG A 270 -8.05 -0.13 4.72
CA ARG A 270 -8.57 -1.21 5.56
C ARG A 270 -10.07 -1.31 5.38
N VAL A 271 -10.57 -2.52 5.11
CA VAL A 271 -12.01 -2.82 5.08
C VAL A 271 -12.29 -3.94 6.06
N ARG A 272 -12.91 -3.59 7.18
CA ARG A 272 -13.34 -4.54 8.20
C ARG A 272 -14.66 -5.18 7.81
N VAL A 273 -14.69 -6.50 7.86
CA VAL A 273 -15.85 -7.34 7.57
C VAL A 273 -16.13 -8.22 8.80
N ALA A 274 -17.41 -8.42 9.10
CA ALA A 274 -17.88 -9.33 10.13
C ALA A 274 -19.26 -9.83 9.73
N ALA A 275 -19.62 -11.05 10.13
CA ALA A 275 -20.88 -11.67 9.76
C ALA A 275 -22.09 -10.82 10.18
N GLY A 276 -22.97 -10.48 9.23
CA GLY A 276 -24.23 -9.77 9.51
C GLY A 276 -24.05 -8.30 9.88
N MET A 277 -22.86 -7.73 9.68
CA MET A 277 -22.58 -6.31 9.91
C MET A 277 -22.11 -5.64 8.63
N ALA A 278 -22.58 -4.41 8.39
CA ALA A 278 -22.07 -3.60 7.30
C ALA A 278 -20.54 -3.42 7.42
N PRO A 279 -19.79 -3.54 6.32
CA PRO A 279 -18.34 -3.39 6.35
C PRO A 279 -17.96 -1.97 6.77
N ARG A 280 -16.74 -1.78 7.25
CA ARG A 280 -16.23 -0.48 7.71
C ARG A 280 -14.89 -0.19 7.05
N SER A 281 -14.79 0.93 6.34
CA SER A 281 -13.57 1.30 5.63
C SER A 281 -12.81 2.42 6.33
N THR A 282 -11.48 2.33 6.27
CA THR A 282 -10.55 3.37 6.75
C THR A 282 -9.41 3.49 5.75
N VAL A 283 -9.06 4.72 5.40
CA VAL A 283 -7.94 5.01 4.51
C VAL A 283 -6.95 5.88 5.24
N LEU A 284 -5.69 5.48 5.24
CA LEU A 284 -4.58 6.25 5.75
C LEU A 284 -3.74 6.72 4.58
N LEU A 285 -3.57 8.03 4.49
CA LEU A 285 -2.72 8.66 3.49
C LEU A 285 -1.56 9.33 4.21
N THR A 286 -0.35 8.96 3.83
CA THR A 286 0.88 9.59 4.29
C THR A 286 1.37 10.54 3.22
N THR A 287 1.63 11.79 3.62
CA THR A 287 2.17 12.83 2.76
C THR A 287 3.36 13.52 3.44
N GLN A 288 4.37 13.95 2.69
CA GLN A 288 5.46 14.78 3.20
C GLN A 288 4.93 16.06 3.86
N ASP A 289 4.01 16.73 3.16
CA ASP A 289 3.38 17.95 3.62
C ASP A 289 2.15 17.70 4.50
N LYS A 290 1.80 18.71 5.30
CA LYS A 290 0.57 18.68 6.09
C LYS A 290 -0.64 18.57 5.14
N PRO A 291 -1.54 17.59 5.37
CA PRO A 291 -2.60 17.31 4.41
C PRO A 291 -3.60 18.46 4.33
N ARG A 292 -4.00 18.80 3.09
CA ARG A 292 -5.09 19.72 2.79
C ARG A 292 -6.46 19.03 2.87
N LYS A 293 -7.55 19.80 2.80
CA LYS A 293 -8.91 19.24 2.75
C LYS A 293 -9.08 18.51 1.42
N ARG A 294 -9.60 17.28 1.46
CA ARG A 294 -9.78 16.42 0.28
C ARG A 294 -11.27 16.17 0.04
N ARG A 295 -11.68 16.21 -1.23
CA ARG A 295 -13.06 15.89 -1.63
C ARG A 295 -13.28 14.38 -1.50
N GLY A 296 -14.42 13.96 -0.93
CA GLY A 296 -14.73 12.53 -0.74
C GLY A 296 -14.10 11.89 0.50
N PHE A 297 -13.26 12.62 1.25
CA PHE A 297 -12.60 12.11 2.45
C PHE A 297 -13.01 12.91 3.69
N THR A 298 -13.38 12.23 4.76
CA THR A 298 -13.65 12.85 6.06
C THR A 298 -12.60 12.40 7.07
N ARG A 299 -11.88 13.36 7.68
CA ARG A 299 -10.82 13.04 8.66
C ARG A 299 -11.42 12.44 9.92
N VAL A 300 -10.77 11.40 10.43
CA VAL A 300 -11.12 10.77 11.72
C VAL A 300 -10.53 11.58 12.88
N SER A 301 -11.06 12.76 13.11
CA SER A 301 -10.54 13.65 14.15
C SER A 301 -10.75 13.06 15.56
N GLY A 302 -9.72 13.11 16.40
CA GLY A 302 -9.68 12.58 17.76
C GLY A 302 -9.55 11.06 17.85
N GLY A 303 -9.34 10.36 16.73
CA GLY A 303 -9.26 8.90 16.68
C GLY A 303 -8.25 8.38 15.66
N GLN A 304 -7.21 9.15 15.35
CA GLN A 304 -6.24 8.78 14.32
C GLN A 304 -5.51 7.48 14.67
N ARG A 305 -5.14 7.29 15.94
CA ARG A 305 -4.50 6.06 16.40
C ARG A 305 -5.43 4.84 16.37
N ALA A 306 -6.69 4.99 16.77
CA ALA A 306 -7.67 3.90 16.70
C ALA A 306 -7.94 3.49 15.24
N ALA A 307 -7.94 4.47 14.34
CA ALA A 307 -8.10 4.25 12.91
C ALA A 307 -6.94 3.45 12.29
N LEU A 308 -5.73 3.49 12.86
CA LEU A 308 -4.62 2.61 12.44
C LEU A 308 -4.98 1.14 12.56
N HIS A 309 -5.78 0.78 13.58
CA HIS A 309 -6.22 -0.60 13.81
C HIS A 309 -7.62 -0.87 13.25
N GLY A 310 -8.13 -0.01 12.35
CA GLY A 310 -9.46 -0.17 11.77
C GLY A 310 -10.61 -0.02 12.77
N GLU A 311 -10.37 0.54 13.97
CA GLU A 311 -11.39 0.73 15.01
C GLU A 311 -12.27 1.96 14.76
N ASN A 312 -12.72 2.11 13.51
CA ASN A 312 -13.68 3.12 13.11
C ASN A 312 -15.11 2.60 13.18
N VAL A 313 -16.06 3.53 13.30
CA VAL A 313 -17.48 3.24 13.53
C VAL A 313 -18.34 3.57 12.31
N VAL A 314 -17.75 4.12 11.24
CA VAL A 314 -18.52 4.54 10.06
C VAL A 314 -18.77 3.32 9.17
N PRO A 315 -20.03 2.91 8.96
CA PRO A 315 -20.36 1.84 8.04
C PRO A 315 -20.10 2.27 6.59
N ASP A 316 -19.79 1.30 5.76
CA ASP A 316 -19.56 1.41 4.32
C ASP A 316 -20.32 0.28 3.61
N ARG A 317 -20.16 0.19 2.29
CA ARG A 317 -20.68 -0.90 1.46
C ARG A 317 -19.61 -1.94 1.14
N HIS A 318 -20.05 -3.06 0.59
CA HIS A 318 -19.14 -4.07 0.09
C HIS A 318 -18.45 -3.62 -1.20
N TRP A 319 -17.22 -4.09 -1.39
CA TRP A 319 -16.34 -3.71 -2.48
C TRP A 319 -15.59 -4.93 -3.00
N GLN A 320 -15.25 -4.89 -4.30
CA GLN A 320 -14.19 -5.72 -4.85
C GLN A 320 -12.89 -4.96 -4.72
N LEU A 321 -11.90 -5.54 -4.07
CA LEU A 321 -10.63 -4.91 -3.75
C LEU A 321 -9.53 -5.58 -4.58
N PRO A 322 -8.80 -4.84 -5.42
CA PRO A 322 -7.65 -5.40 -6.13
C PRO A 322 -6.60 -5.97 -5.18
N VAL A 323 -6.08 -7.15 -5.51
CA VAL A 323 -5.11 -7.88 -4.65
C VAL A 323 -3.70 -7.29 -4.79
N GLY A 324 -3.17 -7.27 -6.01
CA GLY A 324 -1.80 -6.83 -6.31
C GLY A 324 -1.70 -5.43 -6.88
N SER A 325 -0.50 -5.06 -7.30
CA SER A 325 -0.17 -3.82 -7.99
C SER A 325 -0.92 -3.66 -9.31
N ALA A 326 -1.18 -2.42 -9.72
CA ALA A 326 -1.52 -2.16 -11.12
C ALA A 326 -0.24 -2.21 -11.98
N GLY A 327 0.87 -1.71 -11.41
CA GLY A 327 2.21 -1.81 -11.99
C GLY A 327 2.56 -0.63 -12.89
N VAL A 328 3.26 -0.92 -13.99
CA VAL A 328 3.81 0.07 -14.91
C VAL A 328 2.81 0.38 -16.02
N LEU A 329 2.63 1.66 -16.36
CA LEU A 329 1.84 2.08 -17.52
C LEU A 329 2.51 1.60 -18.82
N VAL A 330 1.92 0.61 -19.50
CA VAL A 330 2.50 0.00 -20.70
C VAL A 330 1.92 0.56 -22.00
N GLY A 331 0.73 1.16 -21.96
CA GLY A 331 0.07 1.75 -23.11
C GLY A 331 -1.40 2.06 -22.83
N GLU A 332 -2.19 2.17 -23.87
CA GLU A 332 -3.65 2.33 -23.79
C GLU A 332 -4.38 1.34 -24.72
N THR A 333 -5.66 1.13 -24.48
CA THR A 333 -6.52 0.35 -25.37
C THR A 333 -6.85 1.12 -26.66
N ALA A 334 -7.50 0.47 -27.62
CA ALA A 334 -7.99 1.13 -28.83
C ALA A 334 -8.98 2.28 -28.56
N SER A 335 -9.64 2.26 -27.40
CA SER A 335 -10.57 3.29 -26.93
C SER A 335 -9.90 4.33 -26.02
N HIS A 336 -8.57 4.41 -26.01
CA HIS A 336 -7.78 5.37 -25.22
C HIS A 336 -7.90 5.19 -23.69
N TYR A 337 -8.17 3.98 -23.22
CA TYR A 337 -8.12 3.65 -21.80
C TYR A 337 -6.71 3.20 -21.39
N PRO A 338 -6.07 3.83 -20.38
CA PRO A 338 -4.76 3.43 -19.88
C PRO A 338 -4.71 1.96 -19.45
N VAL A 339 -3.60 1.30 -19.75
CA VAL A 339 -3.32 -0.11 -19.45
C VAL A 339 -2.03 -0.20 -18.65
N TYR A 340 -2.14 -0.79 -17.47
CA TYR A 340 -1.03 -1.04 -16.55
C TYR A 340 -0.74 -2.54 -16.47
N LEU A 341 0.53 -2.90 -16.25
CA LEU A 341 0.92 -4.28 -16.02
C LEU A 341 1.89 -4.39 -14.82
N PRO A 342 1.63 -5.30 -13.85
CA PRO A 342 2.54 -5.58 -12.75
C PRO A 342 3.74 -6.42 -13.20
N PHE A 343 4.88 -6.13 -12.60
CA PHE A 343 6.15 -6.83 -12.81
C PHE A 343 6.84 -7.21 -11.49
N ASP A 344 6.23 -6.84 -10.36
CA ASP A 344 6.76 -6.93 -9.00
C ASP A 344 6.42 -8.24 -8.28
N ASP A 345 5.72 -9.17 -8.96
CA ASP A 345 5.25 -10.43 -8.38
C ASP A 345 6.11 -11.64 -8.73
N VAL A 346 6.66 -11.70 -9.95
CA VAL A 346 7.48 -12.84 -10.43
C VAL A 346 8.67 -12.36 -11.26
N ASP A 347 9.73 -13.17 -11.25
CA ASP A 347 10.88 -12.94 -12.12
C ASP A 347 10.48 -13.08 -13.59
N ALA A 348 10.92 -12.14 -14.41
CA ALA A 348 10.56 -12.07 -15.81
C ALA A 348 11.74 -11.63 -16.67
N SER A 349 11.74 -12.01 -17.94
CA SER A 349 12.56 -11.41 -18.99
C SER A 349 11.66 -10.60 -19.91
N ILE A 350 12.00 -9.34 -20.17
CA ILE A 350 11.25 -8.47 -21.07
C ILE A 350 12.05 -8.14 -22.33
N THR A 351 11.49 -8.48 -23.49
CA THR A 351 12.00 -8.07 -24.80
C THR A 351 11.28 -6.78 -25.22
N LEU A 352 12.05 -5.72 -25.45
CA LEU A 352 11.53 -4.38 -25.78
C LEU A 352 11.68 -4.11 -27.28
N GLY A 353 10.58 -3.74 -27.94
CA GLY A 353 10.49 -3.66 -29.40
C GLY A 353 11.22 -2.48 -30.07
N GLY A 354 11.93 -1.64 -29.33
CA GLY A 354 12.69 -0.50 -29.86
C GLY A 354 13.15 0.47 -28.79
N ALA A 355 13.93 1.49 -29.19
CA ALA A 355 14.52 2.49 -28.31
C ALA A 355 13.49 3.25 -27.46
N ARG A 356 12.38 3.68 -28.07
CA ARG A 356 11.28 4.36 -27.38
C ARG A 356 10.64 3.50 -26.31
N THR A 357 10.27 2.26 -26.66
CA THR A 357 9.69 1.31 -25.69
C THR A 357 10.65 1.01 -24.55
N PHE A 358 11.96 0.94 -24.84
CA PHE A 358 13.00 0.80 -23.81
C PHE A 358 13.07 1.99 -22.87
N VAL A 359 13.11 3.21 -23.38
CA VAL A 359 13.14 4.44 -22.57
C VAL A 359 11.89 4.54 -21.71
N GLN A 360 10.71 4.36 -22.30
CA GLN A 360 9.44 4.45 -21.59
C GLN A 360 9.35 3.40 -20.48
N PHE A 361 9.71 2.15 -20.78
CA PHE A 361 9.70 1.10 -19.77
C PHE A 361 10.68 1.41 -18.65
N ALA A 362 11.93 1.79 -18.95
CA ALA A 362 12.93 2.07 -17.93
C ALA A 362 12.58 3.30 -17.06
N VAL A 363 12.13 4.41 -17.67
CA VAL A 363 11.70 5.62 -16.95
C VAL A 363 10.52 5.31 -16.04
N ARG A 364 9.48 4.66 -16.56
CA ARG A 364 8.27 4.35 -15.79
C ARG A 364 8.50 3.27 -14.74
N ALA A 365 9.37 2.29 -15.02
CA ALA A 365 9.76 1.28 -14.04
C ALA A 365 10.54 1.90 -12.87
N ALA A 366 11.46 2.83 -13.16
CA ALA A 366 12.13 3.62 -12.12
C ALA A 366 11.10 4.42 -11.30
N ALA A 367 10.21 5.14 -11.97
CA ALA A 367 9.14 5.91 -11.34
C ALA A 367 8.17 5.04 -10.51
N ALA A 368 7.95 3.79 -10.91
CA ALA A 368 7.14 2.81 -10.21
C ALA A 368 7.84 2.22 -8.97
N GLY A 369 9.12 2.52 -8.75
CA GLY A 369 9.91 2.06 -7.60
C GLY A 369 10.89 0.93 -7.89
N GLY A 370 11.02 0.52 -9.15
CA GLY A 370 12.02 -0.44 -9.57
C GLY A 370 13.43 0.16 -9.53
N ARG A 371 14.39 -0.59 -8.96
CA ARG A 371 15.81 -0.25 -9.06
C ARG A 371 16.32 -0.68 -10.43
N VAL A 372 16.38 0.28 -11.35
CA VAL A 372 16.84 0.05 -12.72
C VAL A 372 18.38 -0.02 -12.74
N THR A 373 18.90 -1.06 -13.37
CA THR A 373 20.31 -1.24 -13.71
C THR A 373 20.44 -1.35 -15.21
N LEU A 374 21.26 -0.50 -15.84
CA LEU A 374 21.49 -0.48 -17.29
C LEU A 374 22.95 -0.81 -17.62
N GLY A 375 23.21 -1.17 -18.88
CA GLY A 375 24.59 -1.38 -19.35
C GLY A 375 25.41 -0.07 -19.31
N PRO A 376 26.75 -0.14 -19.18
CA PRO A 376 27.62 1.04 -19.10
C PRO A 376 27.48 2.01 -20.27
N GLN A 377 27.08 1.52 -21.45
CA GLN A 377 26.82 2.35 -22.62
C GLN A 377 25.67 3.35 -22.43
N PHE A 378 24.78 3.12 -21.46
CA PHE A 378 23.63 4.00 -21.17
C PHE A 378 23.87 4.91 -19.97
N LEU A 379 25.13 5.24 -19.64
CA LEU A 379 25.48 6.02 -18.44
C LEU A 379 24.68 7.33 -18.32
N GLU A 380 24.65 8.14 -19.37
CA GLU A 380 23.95 9.44 -19.38
C GLU A 380 22.45 9.27 -19.11
N PHE A 381 21.81 8.32 -19.82
CA PHE A 381 20.40 7.99 -19.59
C PHE A 381 20.15 7.44 -18.18
N ALA A 382 21.05 6.61 -17.66
CA ALA A 382 20.94 6.03 -16.32
C ALA A 382 20.97 7.12 -15.25
N GLU A 383 21.90 8.09 -15.34
CA GLU A 383 22.00 9.22 -14.42
C GLU A 383 20.73 10.07 -14.42
N LEU A 384 20.16 10.35 -15.60
CA LEU A 384 18.93 11.14 -15.74
C LEU A 384 17.72 10.52 -15.03
N ILE A 385 17.65 9.19 -14.96
CA ILE A 385 16.53 8.49 -14.31
C ILE A 385 16.83 8.04 -12.88
N GLY A 386 18.05 8.26 -12.38
CA GLY A 386 18.52 7.73 -11.10
C GLY A 386 18.75 6.22 -11.10
N ALA A 387 19.06 5.64 -12.26
CA ALA A 387 19.40 4.23 -12.42
C ALA A 387 20.90 3.98 -12.16
N GLN A 388 21.23 2.73 -11.90
CA GLN A 388 22.60 2.25 -11.74
C GLN A 388 23.13 1.73 -13.09
N THR A 389 24.45 1.74 -13.26
CA THR A 389 25.10 1.02 -14.36
C THR A 389 25.69 -0.30 -13.86
N GLY A 390 25.62 -1.34 -14.67
CA GLY A 390 26.10 -2.66 -14.30
C GLY A 390 26.19 -3.62 -15.49
N PRO A 391 26.78 -4.80 -15.30
CA PRO A 391 27.02 -5.75 -16.38
C PRO A 391 25.74 -6.38 -16.93
N LYS A 392 24.65 -6.38 -16.15
CA LYS A 392 23.38 -7.01 -16.49
C LYS A 392 22.25 -6.00 -16.40
N ALA A 393 21.60 -5.73 -17.53
CA ALA A 393 20.47 -4.82 -17.59
C ALA A 393 19.22 -5.47 -16.96
N LYS A 394 18.66 -4.85 -15.93
CA LYS A 394 17.53 -5.39 -15.16
C LYS A 394 16.79 -4.29 -14.40
N VAL A 395 15.59 -4.61 -13.93
CA VAL A 395 14.85 -3.84 -12.94
C VAL A 395 14.63 -4.76 -11.75
N ALA A 396 15.15 -4.37 -10.58
CA ALA A 396 14.91 -5.08 -9.34
C ALA A 396 13.71 -4.44 -8.60
N TRP A 397 12.67 -5.24 -8.39
CA TRP A 397 11.51 -4.93 -7.58
C TRP A 397 11.70 -5.47 -6.15
N PRO A 398 10.84 -5.12 -5.18
CA PRO A 398 10.98 -5.63 -3.82
C PRO A 398 10.99 -7.16 -3.70
N GLY A 399 10.20 -7.87 -4.53
CA GLY A 399 10.07 -9.33 -4.49
C GLY A 399 10.45 -10.07 -5.77
N SER A 400 10.84 -9.36 -6.83
CA SER A 400 11.13 -9.96 -8.15
C SER A 400 12.14 -9.15 -8.95
N THR A 401 12.61 -9.73 -10.06
CA THR A 401 13.51 -9.08 -11.01
C THR A 401 12.99 -9.22 -12.44
N THR A 402 12.89 -8.09 -13.14
CA THR A 402 12.66 -8.05 -14.58
C THR A 402 13.96 -7.83 -15.33
N TYR A 403 14.45 -8.85 -16.03
CA TYR A 403 15.64 -8.76 -16.88
C TYR A 403 15.31 -8.06 -18.20
N LEU A 404 16.11 -7.07 -18.58
CA LEU A 404 15.95 -6.33 -19.83
C LEU A 404 16.68 -7.10 -20.95
N GLY A 405 15.93 -7.88 -21.72
CA GLY A 405 16.45 -8.82 -22.71
C GLY A 405 16.27 -10.29 -22.29
N ASP A 406 16.81 -11.19 -23.10
CA ASP A 406 16.61 -12.63 -22.91
C ASP A 406 17.30 -13.15 -21.64
N HIS A 407 16.54 -13.89 -20.83
CA HIS A 407 17.05 -14.60 -19.67
C HIS A 407 16.43 -16.00 -19.60
N PRO A 408 17.23 -17.07 -19.46
CA PRO A 408 16.69 -18.42 -19.37
C PRO A 408 16.01 -18.66 -18.01
N GLY A 409 15.01 -19.56 -17.98
CA GLY A 409 14.39 -20.04 -16.74
C GLY A 409 13.42 -19.07 -16.06
N VAL A 410 13.01 -17.99 -16.73
CA VAL A 410 12.04 -17.01 -16.22
C VAL A 410 10.94 -16.74 -17.24
N ASP A 411 9.84 -16.15 -16.79
CA ASP A 411 8.69 -15.84 -17.62
C ASP A 411 9.02 -14.81 -18.70
N ARG A 412 8.55 -15.04 -19.92
CA ARG A 412 8.84 -14.18 -21.08
C ARG A 412 7.74 -13.17 -21.33
N VAL A 413 8.12 -11.90 -21.33
CA VAL A 413 7.26 -10.78 -21.72
C VAL A 413 7.84 -10.11 -22.96
N THR A 414 7.00 -9.81 -23.94
CA THR A 414 7.39 -8.99 -25.10
C THR A 414 6.54 -7.74 -25.12
N LEU A 415 7.19 -6.57 -25.05
CA LEU A 415 6.53 -5.28 -25.14
C LEU A 415 6.95 -4.60 -26.44
N ARG A 416 5.99 -4.34 -27.32
CA ARG A 416 6.12 -3.61 -28.57
C ARG A 416 5.20 -2.40 -28.56
N HIS A 417 5.40 -1.49 -29.51
CA HIS A 417 4.60 -0.26 -29.61
C HIS A 417 3.08 -0.52 -29.77
N ASN A 418 2.66 -1.67 -30.31
CA ASN A 418 1.26 -1.99 -30.60
C ASN A 418 0.71 -3.20 -29.81
N MET A 419 1.52 -3.81 -28.95
CA MET A 419 1.18 -5.09 -28.34
C MET A 419 2.07 -5.40 -27.14
N ILE A 420 1.47 -6.02 -26.13
CA ILE A 420 2.19 -6.74 -25.09
C ILE A 420 1.81 -8.22 -25.11
N SER A 421 2.79 -9.10 -24.93
CA SER A 421 2.62 -10.55 -24.80
C SER A 421 3.20 -10.96 -23.45
N THR A 422 2.45 -11.74 -22.68
CA THR A 422 2.86 -12.30 -21.39
C THR A 422 2.51 -13.80 -21.36
N PRO A 423 3.03 -14.59 -20.41
CA PRO A 423 2.64 -16.00 -20.27
C PRO A 423 1.13 -16.17 -20.06
N ARG A 424 0.50 -15.20 -19.39
CA ARG A 424 -0.94 -15.18 -19.13
C ARG A 424 -1.74 -14.73 -20.36
N HIS A 425 -1.23 -13.75 -21.10
CA HIS A 425 -1.90 -13.14 -22.23
C HIS A 425 -1.00 -13.25 -23.46
N ALA A 426 -1.28 -14.24 -24.32
CA ALA A 426 -0.49 -14.47 -25.53
C ALA A 426 -0.40 -13.22 -26.44
N ARG A 427 -1.44 -12.38 -26.45
CA ARG A 427 -1.45 -11.11 -27.18
C ARG A 427 -2.48 -10.14 -26.63
N LEU A 428 -2.02 -9.06 -26.01
CA LEU A 428 -2.84 -7.93 -25.59
C LEU A 428 -2.51 -6.72 -26.49
N PRO A 429 -3.44 -6.25 -27.34
CA PRO A 429 -3.21 -5.09 -28.18
C PRO A 429 -3.20 -3.82 -27.34
N ILE A 430 -2.20 -2.97 -27.59
CA ILE A 430 -2.05 -1.67 -26.93
C ILE A 430 -1.69 -0.60 -27.95
N ARG A 431 -1.89 0.67 -27.61
CA ARG A 431 -1.33 1.82 -28.31
C ARG A 431 -0.33 2.54 -27.40
N PRO A 432 0.69 3.18 -27.96
CA PRO A 432 1.71 3.83 -27.16
C PRO A 432 1.17 5.16 -26.61
N ILE A 433 1.27 5.35 -25.30
CA ILE A 433 1.06 6.65 -24.65
C ILE A 433 2.42 7.35 -24.64
N THR A 434 2.52 8.56 -25.20
CA THR A 434 3.80 9.30 -25.26
C THR A 434 3.60 10.75 -24.87
N PRO A 435 3.79 11.06 -23.58
CA PRO A 435 3.91 12.43 -23.11
C PRO A 435 5.09 13.12 -23.79
N PRO A 436 4.96 14.37 -24.27
CA PRO A 436 6.05 15.12 -24.88
C PRO A 436 7.30 15.23 -23.98
N GLU A 437 7.08 15.25 -22.67
CA GLU A 437 8.11 15.35 -21.64
C GLU A 437 8.99 14.09 -21.53
N GLU A 438 8.48 12.91 -21.94
CA GLU A 438 9.28 11.68 -21.99
C GLU A 438 10.30 11.69 -23.14
N SER A 439 10.05 12.46 -24.21
CA SER A 439 10.92 12.49 -25.40
C SER A 439 12.33 13.03 -25.12
N ARG A 440 12.52 13.84 -24.07
CA ARG A 440 13.86 14.30 -23.66
C ARG A 440 14.80 13.16 -23.26
N TYR A 441 14.25 12.07 -22.73
CA TYR A 441 15.04 10.92 -22.29
C TYR A 441 15.52 10.08 -23.48
N GLU A 442 14.80 10.10 -24.60
CA GLU A 442 15.24 9.43 -25.83
C GLU A 442 16.51 10.09 -26.41
N GLN A 443 16.67 11.40 -26.22
CA GLN A 443 17.83 12.15 -26.71
C GLN A 443 19.13 11.77 -25.98
N ALA A 444 19.01 11.24 -24.76
CA ALA A 444 20.13 10.78 -23.94
C ALA A 444 20.56 9.33 -24.25
N LEU A 445 19.90 8.66 -25.20
CA LEU A 445 20.36 7.36 -25.68
C LEU A 445 21.60 7.52 -26.56
N PRO A 446 22.53 6.55 -26.52
CA PRO A 446 23.65 6.51 -27.45
C PRO A 446 23.13 6.52 -28.88
N LYS A 447 23.67 7.43 -29.71
CA LYS A 447 23.40 7.43 -31.15
C LYS A 447 23.88 6.08 -31.72
N ALA A 448 23.04 5.42 -32.51
CA ALA A 448 23.42 4.20 -33.20
C ALA A 448 24.70 4.47 -34.02
N GLY A 449 25.82 3.85 -33.62
CA GLY A 449 27.14 4.05 -34.26
C GLY A 449 28.17 4.88 -33.48
N ALA A 450 27.93 5.27 -32.22
CA ALA A 450 28.99 5.86 -31.40
C ALA A 450 30.13 4.85 -31.17
N PRO A 451 31.41 5.20 -31.44
CA PRO A 451 32.52 4.27 -31.28
C PRO A 451 32.61 3.79 -29.83
N ARG A 452 32.86 2.48 -29.65
CA ARG A 452 33.22 1.91 -28.35
C ARG A 452 34.36 2.76 -27.78
N PRO A 453 34.30 3.22 -26.51
CA PRO A 453 35.50 3.71 -25.87
C PRO A 453 36.48 2.54 -25.84
N GLU A 454 37.52 2.61 -26.65
CA GLU A 454 38.65 1.70 -26.57
C GLU A 454 39.09 1.69 -25.12
N ALA A 455 39.22 0.49 -24.55
CA ALA A 455 39.91 0.31 -23.30
C ALA A 455 41.29 0.95 -23.48
N ARG A 456 41.52 2.11 -22.85
CA ARG A 456 42.85 2.69 -22.74
C ARG A 456 43.69 1.64 -22.01
N GLY A 457 44.46 0.87 -22.79
CA GLY A 457 45.55 0.07 -22.25
C GLY A 457 46.47 0.96 -21.44
N PRO A 458 47.16 0.41 -20.43
CA PRO A 458 48.06 1.19 -19.60
C PRO A 458 49.10 1.89 -20.50
N ALA A 459 49.25 3.20 -20.31
CA ALA A 459 50.25 3.99 -21.00
C ALA A 459 51.64 3.35 -20.83
N PRO A 460 52.47 3.29 -21.89
CA PRO A 460 53.82 2.75 -21.78
C PRO A 460 54.63 3.58 -20.79
N ALA A 461 55.27 2.90 -19.84
CA ALA A 461 56.17 3.51 -18.87
C ALA A 461 57.27 4.29 -19.60
N ALA A 462 57.38 5.58 -19.28
CA ALA A 462 58.48 6.42 -19.75
C ALA A 462 59.80 5.87 -19.21
N VAL A 463 60.63 5.35 -20.12
CA VAL A 463 62.03 5.01 -19.85
C VAL A 463 62.79 6.32 -19.68
N ALA A 464 63.20 6.62 -18.45
CA ALA A 464 64.09 7.72 -18.14
C ALA A 464 65.50 7.44 -18.70
N GLY A 465 65.77 7.95 -19.91
CA GLY A 465 67.12 8.04 -20.45
C GLY A 465 67.85 9.23 -19.84
N ASN A 466 68.60 9.01 -18.76
CA ASN A 466 69.56 10.00 -18.26
C ASN A 466 70.89 9.84 -19.01
N LEU A 467 71.24 10.88 -19.77
CA LEU A 467 72.57 11.12 -20.32
C LEU A 467 73.60 11.18 -19.18
N VAL A 468 74.62 10.33 -19.23
CA VAL A 468 75.89 10.54 -18.51
C VAL A 468 76.93 10.99 -19.54
N ARG A 469 77.29 12.28 -19.48
CA ARG A 469 78.47 12.83 -20.15
C ARG A 469 79.72 12.38 -19.39
N ALA A 470 80.64 11.77 -20.11
CA ALA A 470 81.99 11.49 -19.63
C ALA A 470 82.84 12.77 -19.57
N HIS A 471 83.61 12.94 -18.48
CA HIS A 471 84.87 13.67 -18.50
C HIS A 471 85.93 12.92 -17.67
N PRO A 472 87.22 13.03 -18.06
CA PRO A 472 88.21 12.00 -17.78
C PRO A 472 89.11 12.29 -16.57
N ALA A 473 89.70 11.18 -16.07
CA ALA A 473 91.03 11.01 -15.49
C ALA A 473 91.59 12.04 -14.48
N GLU A 474 91.88 11.56 -13.26
CA GLU A 474 93.26 11.41 -12.76
C GLU A 474 93.25 10.61 -11.43
N SER A 475 94.15 9.63 -11.33
CA SER A 475 94.52 8.84 -10.13
C SER A 475 95.86 9.37 -9.58
N PRO A 476 96.47 8.88 -8.48
CA PRO A 476 96.30 7.61 -7.75
C PRO A 476 95.59 7.68 -6.40
#